data_AF-A0A660QLG6-F1
#
_entry.id   AF-A0A660QLG6-F1
#
_cell.length_a   1.000
_cell.length_b   1.000
_cell.length_c   1.000
_cell.angle_alpha   90.00
_cell.angle_beta   90.00
_cell.angle_gamma   90.00
#
_symmetry.space_group_name_H-M   'P 1'
#
loop_
_entity.id
_entity.type
_entity.pdbx_description
1 polymer ?
#
loop_
_entity_poly.entity_id
_entity_poly.type
_entity_poly.pdbx_seq_one_letter_code
_entity_poly.pdbx_strand_id
1 'polypeptide(L)'
;MKRLFKKRQKIGKGMPSAVLLSIVIHAALFLLAGMLVVFTVVKKEEKKFVPPKAVERPKMKLRKPKVKVKKTSKPKPTTRIVTKVNRANMPDIQLPEMSGMGGEGLGAGVGGFDMMPDLGDISVFGSGQSIGNDFVGTFYDFQRDRSGRDIPVAPEAFLQKLVKFVGSGWQASKIGRYYQSPKKLFATCFMVPPIRSTVAPAAFGEPDTGGYCWMVHYKGQLVHSKGITFRFWGQGDDLLVVRVGGKVVLIANWSGKWDQMAEEYFMQIWSPSSADSRKYYMGNNRSVVGDWITLEPGVSLDMEVMIGEVGGGSYCSMLAVEVEGVEYEKGPQGNPILPMFKTASLTHDLIDAIYKDLVPGEICVTNGPVFCDYDTSGWEGTKESAGAGLPEPVLSVENEPRTWTRMDGKTMEAELVTVIGQKAVLKSEDGRQRKIPLLQLSDEDREIIELARPPKFNMDFSKKSSQTIGKMSPFNTQPPPKVLDYVFSAKLKQTSAGRYNHELHVEFYAIGSEITGDHYVLLDRQESRFTPTRENERSHVFSGKPVRLTSYELDGINRGIKYESSLIVVTDSRGVVIDHRTSNDWLFENRGNLRRLSVGSYMDETCTRVFPSRPKTNIY
;
A
#
# COMPACT_ATOMS: atom_id res chain seq x y z
N MET A 1 -14.39 -89.40 35.16
CA MET A 1 -14.01 -90.48 34.21
C MET A 1 -13.03 -89.91 33.20
N LYS A 2 -11.89 -90.57 32.97
CA LYS A 2 -10.80 -90.17 32.04
C LYS A 2 -11.17 -90.46 30.58
N ARG A 3 -10.44 -89.77 29.67
CA ARG A 3 -10.15 -90.07 28.24
C ARG A 3 -11.26 -89.72 27.23
N LEU A 4 -11.01 -89.27 26.00
CA LEU A 4 -9.83 -89.36 25.11
C LEU A 4 -9.90 -88.27 24.02
N PHE A 5 -8.72 -87.79 23.61
CA PHE A 5 -8.50 -86.92 22.43
C PHE A 5 -8.91 -87.60 21.11
N LYS A 6 -9.47 -86.81 20.19
CA LYS A 6 -9.33 -87.03 18.73
C LYS A 6 -8.96 -85.71 18.05
N LYS A 7 -7.73 -85.64 17.51
CA LYS A 7 -7.28 -84.57 16.59
C LYS A 7 -8.11 -84.62 15.30
N ARG A 8 -8.63 -83.47 14.86
CA ARG A 8 -9.06 -83.24 13.47
C ARG A 8 -8.21 -82.11 12.85
N GLN A 9 -7.75 -82.36 11.63
CA GLN A 9 -6.74 -81.59 10.89
C GLN A 9 -7.13 -80.11 10.72
N LYS A 10 -6.15 -79.20 10.91
CA LYS A 10 -6.23 -77.81 10.45
C LYS A 10 -6.13 -77.79 8.92
N ILE A 11 -7.21 -77.44 8.25
CA ILE A 11 -7.17 -77.01 6.84
C ILE A 11 -6.73 -75.54 6.86
N GLY A 12 -5.50 -75.28 6.39
CA GLY A 12 -5.06 -73.92 6.11
C GLY A 12 -5.90 -73.34 4.98
N LYS A 13 -6.74 -72.35 5.29
CA LYS A 13 -7.38 -71.54 4.24
C LYS A 13 -6.30 -70.63 3.65
N GLY A 14 -5.69 -71.09 2.57
CA GLY A 14 -4.91 -70.24 1.67
C GLY A 14 -5.78 -69.07 1.19
N MET A 15 -5.15 -67.93 0.97
CA MET A 15 -5.81 -66.70 0.54
C MET A 15 -6.63 -66.98 -0.74
N PRO A 16 -7.90 -66.53 -0.83
CA PRO A 16 -8.74 -66.79 -1.99
C PRO A 16 -8.04 -66.29 -3.25
N SER A 17 -8.05 -67.08 -4.32
CA SER A 17 -7.42 -66.76 -5.61
C SER A 17 -7.82 -65.38 -6.15
N ALA A 18 -9.04 -64.92 -5.84
CA ALA A 18 -9.53 -63.59 -6.18
C ALA A 18 -8.75 -62.43 -5.50
N VAL A 19 -8.30 -62.63 -4.26
CA VAL A 19 -7.50 -61.61 -3.54
C VAL A 19 -6.09 -61.56 -4.12
N LEU A 20 -5.50 -62.71 -4.43
CA LEU A 20 -4.18 -62.77 -5.08
C LEU A 20 -4.23 -62.10 -6.46
N LEU A 21 -5.30 -62.35 -7.23
CA LEU A 21 -5.51 -61.73 -8.53
C LEU A 21 -5.69 -60.21 -8.42
N SER A 22 -6.46 -59.74 -7.43
CA SER A 22 -6.64 -58.30 -7.18
C SER A 22 -5.32 -57.60 -6.83
N ILE A 23 -4.48 -58.23 -6.00
CA ILE A 23 -3.16 -57.69 -5.63
C ILE A 23 -2.25 -57.60 -6.87
N VAL A 24 -2.26 -58.63 -7.72
CA VAL A 24 -1.46 -58.63 -8.96
C VAL A 24 -1.93 -57.54 -9.93
N ILE A 25 -3.24 -57.33 -10.07
CA ILE A 25 -3.79 -56.27 -10.91
C ILE A 25 -3.40 -54.88 -10.39
N HIS A 26 -3.51 -54.64 -9.08
CA HIS A 26 -3.11 -53.35 -8.50
C HIS A 26 -1.61 -53.11 -8.61
N ALA A 27 -0.78 -54.13 -8.40
CA ALA A 27 0.67 -54.02 -8.58
C ALA A 27 1.05 -53.73 -10.04
N ALA A 28 0.36 -54.37 -11.00
CA ALA A 28 0.55 -54.11 -12.42
C ALA A 28 0.13 -52.67 -12.79
N LEU A 29 -1.01 -52.19 -12.30
CA LEU A 29 -1.46 -50.80 -12.51
C LEU A 29 -0.49 -49.78 -11.91
N PHE A 30 0.05 -50.04 -10.72
CA PHE A 30 1.05 -49.17 -10.09
C PHE A 30 2.37 -49.12 -10.88
N LEU A 31 2.82 -50.27 -11.41
CA LEU A 31 3.99 -50.33 -12.28
C LEU A 31 3.75 -49.61 -13.61
N LEU A 32 2.56 -49.74 -14.20
CA LEU A 32 2.20 -49.10 -15.46
C LEU A 32 2.08 -47.58 -15.28
N ALA A 33 1.49 -47.12 -14.18
CA ALA A 33 1.47 -45.71 -13.80
C ALA A 33 2.89 -45.17 -13.53
N GLY A 34 3.74 -45.94 -12.82
CA GLY A 34 5.14 -45.58 -12.58
C GLY A 34 5.98 -45.50 -13.86
N MET A 35 5.71 -46.35 -14.86
CA MET A 35 6.39 -46.30 -16.16
C MET A 35 5.89 -45.17 -17.07
N LEU A 36 4.61 -44.76 -16.95
CA LEU A 36 4.05 -43.63 -17.70
C LEU A 36 4.46 -42.26 -17.13
N VAL A 37 4.84 -42.18 -15.85
CA VAL A 37 5.55 -41.02 -15.30
C VAL A 37 7.02 -41.10 -15.71
N VAL A 38 7.26 -40.89 -17.00
CA VAL A 38 8.59 -40.54 -17.49
C VAL A 38 8.92 -39.20 -16.85
N PHE A 39 9.81 -39.23 -15.85
CA PHE A 39 10.55 -38.06 -15.43
C PHE A 39 11.38 -37.58 -16.64
N THR A 40 10.78 -36.77 -17.50
CA THR A 40 11.54 -35.88 -18.37
C THR A 40 12.15 -34.84 -17.44
N VAL A 41 13.23 -35.20 -16.74
CA VAL A 41 14.18 -34.23 -16.21
C VAL A 41 14.77 -33.56 -17.44
N VAL A 42 14.10 -32.51 -17.91
CA VAL A 42 14.69 -31.57 -18.84
C VAL A 42 15.84 -30.95 -18.07
N LYS A 43 17.05 -31.48 -18.25
CA LYS A 43 18.26 -30.75 -17.91
C LYS A 43 18.19 -29.48 -18.74
N LYS A 44 17.79 -28.36 -18.12
CA LYS A 44 17.93 -27.04 -18.73
C LYS A 44 19.39 -26.92 -19.12
N GLU A 45 19.67 -26.86 -20.41
CA GLU A 45 21.00 -26.46 -20.87
C GLU A 45 21.30 -25.09 -20.26
N GLU A 46 22.45 -24.97 -19.60
CA GLU A 46 22.95 -23.68 -19.16
C GLU A 46 23.12 -22.80 -20.40
N LYS A 47 22.20 -21.85 -20.58
CA LYS A 47 22.34 -20.82 -21.60
C LYS A 47 23.52 -19.94 -21.22
N LYS A 48 24.70 -20.24 -21.75
CA LYS A 48 25.82 -19.31 -21.75
C LYS A 48 25.41 -18.07 -22.53
N PHE A 49 25.30 -16.95 -21.82
CA PHE A 49 25.10 -15.65 -22.42
C PHE A 49 26.32 -15.33 -23.29
N VAL A 50 26.13 -15.39 -24.61
CA VAL A 50 27.06 -14.77 -25.56
C VAL A 50 26.50 -13.37 -25.81
N PRO A 51 27.15 -12.30 -25.32
CA PRO A 51 26.68 -10.95 -25.59
C PRO A 51 26.60 -10.74 -27.12
N PRO A 52 25.52 -10.16 -27.65
CA PRO A 52 25.46 -9.82 -29.06
C PRO A 52 26.64 -8.89 -29.39
N LYS A 53 27.33 -9.13 -30.51
CA LYS A 53 28.37 -8.22 -30.99
C LYS A 53 27.78 -6.80 -31.04
N ALA A 54 28.47 -5.86 -30.40
CA ALA A 54 28.06 -4.46 -30.38
C ALA A 54 27.84 -3.98 -31.82
N VAL A 55 26.59 -3.69 -32.16
CA VAL A 55 26.25 -3.10 -33.46
C VAL A 55 26.74 -1.66 -33.41
N GLU A 56 27.80 -1.35 -34.18
CA GLU A 56 28.22 0.04 -34.38
C GLU A 56 27.10 0.78 -35.12
N ARG A 57 26.32 1.57 -34.37
CA ARG A 57 25.29 2.43 -34.94
C ARG A 57 25.98 3.51 -35.80
N PRO A 58 25.58 3.70 -37.07
CA PRO A 58 26.07 4.81 -37.87
C PRO A 58 25.73 6.15 -37.18
N LYS A 59 26.73 6.89 -36.72
CA LYS A 59 26.53 8.24 -36.18
C LYS A 59 26.13 9.18 -37.30
N MET A 60 24.85 9.57 -37.34
CA MET A 60 24.36 10.60 -38.26
C MET A 60 25.03 11.95 -37.92
N LYS A 61 25.77 12.54 -38.87
CA LYS A 61 26.29 13.91 -38.73
C LYS A 61 25.12 14.88 -38.81
N LEU A 62 24.70 15.43 -37.67
CA LEU A 62 23.69 16.49 -37.58
C LEU A 62 24.11 17.68 -38.44
N ARG A 63 23.35 17.97 -39.51
CA ARG A 63 23.49 19.24 -40.24
C ARG A 63 22.79 20.34 -39.45
N LYS A 64 23.56 21.30 -38.94
CA LYS A 64 23.02 22.47 -38.23
C LYS A 64 22.10 23.28 -39.17
N PRO A 65 20.88 23.64 -38.74
CA PRO A 65 20.00 24.52 -39.52
C PRO A 65 20.66 25.89 -39.72
N LYS A 66 20.86 26.33 -40.97
CA LYS A 66 21.23 27.72 -41.29
C LYS A 66 19.98 28.58 -41.28
N VAL A 67 19.59 29.10 -40.11
CA VAL A 67 18.56 30.12 -40.01
C VAL A 67 19.15 31.47 -40.41
N LYS A 68 18.64 32.08 -41.49
CA LYS A 68 18.97 33.46 -41.87
C LYS A 68 18.18 34.42 -40.97
N VAL A 69 18.82 34.93 -39.93
CA VAL A 69 18.28 36.00 -39.09
C VAL A 69 18.32 37.31 -39.89
N LYS A 70 17.16 37.95 -40.14
CA LYS A 70 17.09 39.31 -40.69
C LYS A 70 17.45 40.31 -39.58
N LYS A 71 18.41 41.20 -39.86
CA LYS A 71 18.84 42.30 -38.99
C LYS A 71 17.82 43.44 -39.01
N THR A 72 17.21 43.76 -37.88
CA THR A 72 16.78 45.10 -37.39
C THR A 72 16.47 44.90 -35.89
N SER A 73 16.71 45.77 -34.91
CA SER A 73 17.16 47.15 -34.76
C SER A 73 17.68 47.26 -33.31
N LYS A 74 18.89 47.79 -33.09
CA LYS A 74 19.45 47.99 -31.74
C LYS A 74 18.68 49.09 -30.99
N PRO A 75 18.26 48.90 -29.72
CA PRO A 75 18.01 50.02 -28.81
C PRO A 75 19.32 50.46 -28.14
N LYS A 76 19.46 51.78 -27.92
CA LYS A 76 20.61 52.47 -27.31
C LYS A 76 20.79 52.08 -25.82
N PRO A 77 22.03 52.13 -25.29
CA PRO A 77 22.31 51.79 -23.90
C PRO A 77 21.89 52.92 -22.96
N THR A 78 21.01 52.61 -21.99
CA THR A 78 20.68 53.50 -20.87
C THR A 78 21.46 53.12 -19.63
N THR A 79 21.85 54.16 -18.91
CA THR A 79 22.81 54.25 -17.83
C THR A 79 22.46 53.42 -16.59
N ARG A 80 23.53 52.81 -16.06
CA ARG A 80 23.72 52.11 -14.79
C ARG A 80 23.12 52.85 -13.59
N ILE A 81 22.10 52.28 -12.94
CA ILE A 81 21.78 52.56 -11.54
C ILE A 81 22.35 51.42 -10.71
N VAL A 82 23.30 51.78 -9.83
CA VAL A 82 23.94 50.88 -8.88
C VAL A 82 23.08 50.83 -7.62
N THR A 83 22.46 49.68 -7.35
CA THR A 83 22.17 49.27 -5.97
C THR A 83 22.92 47.98 -5.71
N LYS A 84 23.87 48.08 -4.76
CA LYS A 84 24.58 46.93 -4.20
C LYS A 84 23.56 46.00 -3.55
N VAL A 85 23.51 44.75 -3.98
CA VAL A 85 23.13 43.64 -3.10
C VAL A 85 24.25 42.62 -3.18
N ASN A 86 24.88 42.36 -2.02
CA ASN A 86 25.91 41.35 -1.88
C ASN A 86 25.36 39.99 -2.36
N ARG A 87 26.10 39.34 -3.26
CA ARG A 87 25.88 37.94 -3.63
C ARG A 87 26.17 37.09 -2.39
N ALA A 88 25.18 36.33 -1.94
CA ALA A 88 25.45 35.16 -1.12
C ALA A 88 26.18 34.13 -2.01
N ASN A 89 27.29 33.58 -1.49
CA ASN A 89 27.94 32.39 -2.06
C ASN A 89 26.92 31.25 -2.04
N MET A 90 26.45 30.81 -3.22
CA MET A 90 25.85 29.49 -3.34
C MET A 90 26.97 28.47 -3.59
N PRO A 91 27.07 27.39 -2.81
CA PRO A 91 27.95 26.29 -3.15
C PRO A 91 27.44 25.59 -4.41
N ASP A 92 28.40 25.17 -5.23
CA ASP A 92 28.23 24.47 -6.51
C ASP A 92 27.56 23.11 -6.25
N ILE A 93 26.30 22.95 -6.67
CA ILE A 93 25.58 21.68 -6.57
C ILE A 93 25.97 20.85 -7.79
N GLN A 94 26.95 19.96 -7.63
CA GLN A 94 27.22 18.90 -8.59
C GLN A 94 26.10 17.86 -8.52
N LEU A 95 25.31 17.74 -9.59
CA LEU A 95 24.40 16.62 -9.78
C LEU A 95 25.21 15.40 -10.26
N PRO A 96 25.14 14.23 -9.62
CA PRO A 96 25.70 13.01 -10.19
C PRO A 96 24.92 12.60 -11.44
N GLU A 97 25.65 12.18 -12.48
CA GLU A 97 25.08 11.60 -13.69
C GLU A 97 24.31 10.31 -13.37
N MET A 98 22.99 10.34 -13.45
CA MET A 98 22.15 9.13 -13.42
C MET A 98 22.34 8.36 -14.74
N SER A 99 23.28 7.42 -14.74
CA SER A 99 23.44 6.42 -15.79
C SER A 99 23.50 5.02 -15.17
N GLY A 100 22.60 4.13 -15.62
CA GLY A 100 22.74 2.68 -15.45
C GLY A 100 22.20 2.09 -14.15
N MET A 101 20.87 1.93 -14.03
CA MET A 101 20.30 0.95 -13.11
C MET A 101 19.98 -0.33 -13.88
N GLY A 102 21.00 -1.15 -14.05
CA GLY A 102 20.94 -2.48 -14.64
C GLY A 102 21.91 -3.39 -13.90
N GLY A 103 21.37 -4.22 -13.01
CA GLY A 103 21.95 -5.46 -12.49
C GLY A 103 23.29 -5.39 -11.77
N GLU A 104 23.28 -5.49 -10.44
CA GLU A 104 24.09 -6.42 -9.64
C GLU A 104 23.74 -6.25 -8.15
N GLY A 105 23.73 -7.36 -7.41
CA GLY A 105 23.14 -7.46 -6.08
C GLY A 105 23.82 -6.62 -5.00
N LEU A 106 23.01 -6.12 -4.07
CA LEU A 106 23.47 -5.52 -2.82
C LEU A 106 22.98 -6.36 -1.64
N GLY A 107 23.72 -7.43 -1.38
CA GLY A 107 23.85 -7.99 -0.04
C GLY A 107 25.19 -7.56 0.54
N ALA A 108 25.17 -6.60 1.46
CA ALA A 108 26.15 -6.40 2.55
C ALA A 108 25.82 -5.07 3.25
N GLY A 109 25.69 -5.12 4.57
CA GLY A 109 25.04 -4.07 5.36
C GLY A 109 25.77 -2.74 5.44
N VAL A 110 24.99 -1.68 5.28
CA VAL A 110 25.10 -0.40 5.98
C VAL A 110 23.65 0.07 6.22
N GLY A 111 23.38 0.60 7.42
CA GLY A 111 22.07 0.87 8.01
C GLY A 111 20.96 1.34 7.06
N GLY A 112 19.81 0.68 7.19
CA GLY A 112 18.61 0.87 6.41
C GLY A 112 18.23 2.34 6.25
N PHE A 113 18.52 2.87 5.07
CA PHE A 113 17.68 3.89 4.49
C PHE A 113 16.33 3.25 4.26
N ASP A 114 15.38 3.62 5.11
CA ASP A 114 13.96 3.48 4.87
C ASP A 114 13.61 4.35 3.66
N MET A 115 14.00 3.90 2.46
CA MET A 115 13.42 4.34 1.19
C MET A 115 12.04 3.71 1.09
N MET A 116 11.21 3.96 2.09
CA MET A 116 9.79 3.73 1.99
C MET A 116 9.28 4.73 0.95
N PRO A 117 8.71 4.28 -0.17
CA PRO A 117 8.02 5.20 -1.07
C PRO A 117 6.93 5.90 -0.25
N ASP A 118 6.75 7.19 -0.50
CA ASP A 118 5.67 7.97 0.09
C ASP A 118 4.34 7.21 -0.15
N LEU A 119 3.78 6.60 0.90
CA LEU A 119 2.60 5.74 0.84
C LEU A 119 1.31 6.50 0.45
N GLY A 120 1.43 7.75 0.01
CA GLY A 120 0.39 8.46 -0.74
C GLY A 120 0.15 7.94 -2.17
N ASP A 121 0.84 6.87 -2.60
CA ASP A 121 0.91 6.46 -4.01
C ASP A 121 0.17 5.18 -4.39
N ILE A 122 -0.60 4.50 -3.53
CA ILE A 122 -1.48 3.37 -3.95
C ILE A 122 -2.95 3.74 -3.72
N SER A 123 -3.74 3.72 -4.79
CA SER A 123 -5.19 3.96 -4.76
C SER A 123 -5.92 2.94 -5.63
N VAL A 124 -7.24 2.85 -5.49
CA VAL A 124 -8.10 2.07 -6.40
C VAL A 124 -8.09 2.57 -7.85
N PHE A 125 -7.51 3.75 -8.11
CA PHE A 125 -7.28 4.32 -9.44
C PHE A 125 -5.88 4.01 -10.00
N GLY A 126 -5.05 3.26 -9.26
CA GLY A 126 -3.68 2.94 -9.62
C GLY A 126 -2.65 3.65 -8.75
N SER A 127 -1.38 3.41 -9.08
CA SER A 127 -0.23 3.90 -8.33
C SER A 127 0.53 5.05 -8.98
N GLY A 128 1.28 5.82 -8.19
CA GLY A 128 2.15 6.90 -8.70
C GLY A 128 3.34 6.40 -9.53
N GLN A 129 3.70 5.13 -9.40
CA GLN A 129 4.80 4.48 -10.10
C GLN A 129 4.32 3.30 -10.94
N SER A 130 4.96 3.09 -12.08
CA SER A 130 4.72 1.93 -12.94
C SER A 130 5.58 0.75 -12.52
N ILE A 131 5.01 -0.45 -12.60
CA ILE A 131 5.69 -1.75 -12.47
C ILE A 131 5.88 -2.43 -13.84
N GLY A 132 5.54 -1.75 -14.94
CA GLY A 132 5.81 -2.17 -16.32
C GLY A 132 4.67 -2.91 -17.02
N ASN A 133 3.73 -3.53 -16.28
CA ASN A 133 2.55 -4.21 -16.83
C ASN A 133 1.24 -3.50 -16.43
N ASP A 134 1.25 -2.17 -16.46
CA ASP A 134 0.15 -1.32 -16.00
C ASP A 134 -0.58 -0.65 -17.16
N PHE A 135 -1.78 -0.18 -16.86
CA PHE A 135 -2.49 0.80 -17.67
C PHE A 135 -2.17 2.22 -17.21
N VAL A 136 -1.71 3.06 -18.13
CA VAL A 136 -1.43 4.47 -17.85
C VAL A 136 -2.73 5.28 -17.86
N GLY A 137 -3.16 5.72 -16.69
CA GLY A 137 -4.35 6.53 -16.46
C GLY A 137 -4.11 8.01 -16.70
N THR A 138 -4.98 8.61 -17.51
CA THR A 138 -5.03 10.05 -17.75
C THR A 138 -6.35 10.63 -17.30
N PHE A 139 -6.33 11.46 -16.26
CA PHE A 139 -7.50 12.18 -15.78
C PHE A 139 -7.77 13.43 -16.64
N TYR A 140 -9.03 13.56 -17.07
CA TYR A 140 -9.56 14.70 -17.79
C TYR A 140 -10.70 15.34 -17.01
N ASP A 141 -10.63 16.66 -16.86
CA ASP A 141 -11.69 17.46 -16.25
C ASP A 141 -12.37 18.32 -17.31
N PHE A 142 -13.66 18.08 -17.52
CA PHE A 142 -14.46 18.79 -18.52
C PHE A 142 -15.05 20.09 -17.98
N GLN A 143 -14.88 20.37 -16.69
CA GLN A 143 -15.18 21.65 -16.04
C GLN A 143 -14.13 22.71 -16.36
N ARG A 144 -12.97 22.32 -16.93
CA ARG A 144 -11.88 23.23 -17.26
C ARG A 144 -11.44 23.09 -18.71
N ASP A 145 -11.01 24.21 -19.29
CA ASP A 145 -10.33 24.19 -20.58
C ASP A 145 -8.87 23.69 -20.43
N ARG A 146 -8.19 23.48 -21.56
CA ARG A 146 -6.80 23.01 -21.58
C ARG A 146 -5.82 23.90 -20.79
N SER A 147 -6.14 25.18 -20.57
CA SER A 147 -5.33 26.10 -19.79
C SER A 147 -5.66 26.09 -18.29
N GLY A 148 -6.64 25.28 -17.86
CA GLY A 148 -7.08 25.18 -16.47
C GLY A 148 -8.14 26.22 -16.08
N ARG A 149 -8.70 26.97 -17.03
CA ARG A 149 -9.76 27.94 -16.75
C ARG A 149 -11.11 27.23 -16.67
N ASP A 150 -11.90 27.58 -15.66
CA ASP A 150 -13.26 27.07 -15.49
C ASP A 150 -14.13 27.39 -16.71
N ILE A 151 -14.88 26.40 -17.16
CA ILE A 151 -15.86 26.49 -18.24
C ILE A 151 -17.17 25.84 -17.81
N PRO A 152 -18.33 26.36 -18.25
CA PRO A 152 -19.60 25.74 -17.93
C PRO A 152 -19.72 24.38 -18.63
N VAL A 153 -20.08 23.35 -17.87
CA VAL A 153 -20.38 22.03 -18.39
C VAL A 153 -21.64 21.49 -17.71
N ALA A 154 -22.60 21.08 -18.53
CA ALA A 154 -23.77 20.33 -18.07
C ALA A 154 -23.52 18.82 -18.25
N PRO A 155 -24.01 17.97 -17.33
CA PRO A 155 -24.01 16.50 -17.40
C PRO A 155 -24.28 15.96 -18.80
N GLU A 156 -25.38 16.41 -19.40
CA GLU A 156 -25.82 15.99 -20.72
C GLU A 156 -24.82 16.35 -21.83
N ALA A 157 -24.34 17.59 -21.82
CA ALA A 157 -23.33 18.03 -22.77
C ALA A 157 -21.98 17.32 -22.58
N PHE A 158 -21.67 16.85 -21.38
CA PHE A 158 -20.51 16.01 -21.09
C PHE A 158 -20.68 14.61 -21.71
N LEU A 159 -21.80 13.93 -21.43
CA LEU A 159 -22.12 12.61 -22.00
C LEU A 159 -22.05 12.59 -23.53
N GLN A 160 -22.69 13.55 -24.21
CA GLN A 160 -22.65 13.64 -25.67
C GLN A 160 -21.22 13.78 -26.24
N LYS A 161 -20.30 14.43 -25.50
CA LYS A 161 -18.89 14.53 -25.92
C LYS A 161 -18.19 13.18 -25.78
N LEU A 162 -18.48 12.43 -24.73
CA LEU A 162 -17.92 11.09 -24.52
C LEU A 162 -18.42 10.09 -25.56
N VAL A 163 -19.71 10.13 -25.90
CA VAL A 163 -20.29 9.33 -26.98
C VAL A 163 -19.60 9.62 -28.31
N LYS A 164 -19.36 10.90 -28.63
CA LYS A 164 -18.57 11.30 -29.81
C LYS A 164 -17.11 10.84 -29.75
N PHE A 165 -16.50 10.84 -28.56
CA PHE A 165 -15.14 10.36 -28.36
C PHE A 165 -15.06 8.84 -28.62
N VAL A 166 -15.89 8.05 -27.96
CA VAL A 166 -15.94 6.59 -28.14
C VAL A 166 -16.31 6.23 -29.58
N GLY A 167 -17.37 6.84 -30.14
CA GLY A 167 -17.82 6.61 -31.52
C GLY A 167 -16.82 7.05 -32.59
N SER A 168 -15.86 7.93 -32.28
CA SER A 168 -14.77 8.30 -33.18
C SER A 168 -13.62 7.28 -33.22
N GLY A 169 -13.69 6.21 -32.42
CA GLY A 169 -12.57 5.31 -32.20
C GLY A 169 -11.52 5.92 -31.27
N TRP A 170 -11.96 6.68 -30.26
CA TRP A 170 -11.12 7.19 -29.17
C TRP A 170 -10.06 8.21 -29.64
N GLN A 171 -10.43 9.07 -30.60
CA GLN A 171 -9.53 10.11 -31.09
C GLN A 171 -9.27 11.18 -30.03
N ALA A 172 -8.02 11.32 -29.60
CA ALA A 172 -7.60 12.28 -28.57
C ALA A 172 -8.00 13.73 -28.90
N SER A 173 -8.13 14.09 -30.18
CA SER A 173 -8.58 15.42 -30.63
C SER A 173 -9.99 15.79 -30.15
N LYS A 174 -10.85 14.81 -29.82
CA LYS A 174 -12.21 15.07 -29.31
C LYS A 174 -12.23 15.59 -27.88
N ILE A 175 -11.22 15.23 -27.08
CA ILE A 175 -11.13 15.58 -25.65
C ILE A 175 -9.93 16.49 -25.33
N GLY A 176 -8.97 16.65 -26.24
CA GLY A 176 -7.74 17.42 -26.01
C GLY A 176 -7.90 18.94 -25.79
N ARG A 177 -9.12 19.47 -25.81
CA ARG A 177 -9.44 20.86 -25.43
C ARG A 177 -9.73 21.03 -23.94
N TYR A 178 -9.92 19.94 -23.22
CA TYR A 178 -10.22 19.93 -21.78
C TYR A 178 -8.94 19.84 -20.96
N TYR A 179 -9.06 20.20 -19.68
CA TYR A 179 -7.94 20.09 -18.76
C TYR A 179 -7.55 18.62 -18.58
N GLN A 180 -6.25 18.39 -18.44
CA GLN A 180 -5.68 17.08 -18.19
C GLN A 180 -4.75 17.21 -16.99
N SER A 181 -4.94 16.37 -15.97
CA SER A 181 -4.02 16.37 -14.84
C SER A 181 -2.60 16.01 -15.32
N PRO A 182 -1.56 16.70 -14.81
CA PRO A 182 -0.17 16.33 -15.06
C PRO A 182 0.19 15.01 -14.37
N LYS A 183 -0.46 14.68 -13.23
CA LYS A 183 -0.23 13.40 -12.53
C LYS A 183 -0.85 12.27 -13.34
N LYS A 184 -0.07 11.21 -13.54
CA LYS A 184 -0.54 9.92 -14.09
C LYS A 184 -0.62 8.92 -12.96
N LEU A 185 -1.55 7.98 -13.08
CA LEU A 185 -1.60 6.81 -12.23
C LEU A 185 -1.46 5.56 -13.11
N PHE A 186 -0.83 4.53 -12.57
CA PHE A 186 -0.55 3.27 -13.24
C PHE A 186 -1.41 2.19 -12.59
N ALA A 187 -2.43 1.72 -13.31
CA ALA A 187 -3.41 0.78 -12.76
C ALA A 187 -3.14 -0.64 -13.26
N THR A 188 -3.05 -1.59 -12.34
CA THR A 188 -2.98 -3.03 -12.65
C THR A 188 -4.35 -3.69 -12.65
N CYS A 189 -5.39 -3.00 -12.18
CA CYS A 189 -6.77 -3.48 -12.12
C CYS A 189 -7.76 -2.32 -12.22
N PHE A 190 -9.03 -2.64 -12.53
CA PHE A 190 -10.14 -1.69 -12.51
C PHE A 190 -11.19 -2.18 -11.52
N MET A 191 -10.90 -1.97 -10.23
CA MET A 191 -11.75 -2.43 -9.13
C MET A 191 -11.93 -1.28 -8.15
N VAL A 192 -12.79 -0.34 -8.51
CA VAL A 192 -13.21 0.79 -7.68
C VAL A 192 -14.60 0.47 -7.11
N PRO A 193 -14.69 0.00 -5.86
CA PRO A 193 -15.98 -0.23 -5.20
C PRO A 193 -16.73 1.09 -5.00
N PRO A 194 -17.97 1.05 -4.49
CA PRO A 194 -18.73 2.26 -4.16
C PRO A 194 -17.95 3.19 -3.22
N ILE A 195 -17.59 4.37 -3.71
CA ILE A 195 -16.88 5.43 -2.98
C ILE A 195 -17.46 6.80 -3.35
N ARG A 196 -16.85 7.89 -2.88
CA ARG A 196 -17.19 9.24 -3.34
C ARG A 196 -16.43 9.61 -4.61
N SER A 197 -17.15 10.12 -5.60
CA SER A 197 -16.60 10.61 -6.88
C SER A 197 -15.44 11.60 -6.75
N THR A 198 -15.43 12.44 -5.70
CA THR A 198 -14.34 13.39 -5.42
C THR A 198 -13.00 12.72 -5.08
N VAL A 199 -12.98 11.43 -4.76
CA VAL A 199 -11.75 10.68 -4.50
C VAL A 199 -10.90 10.55 -5.76
N ALA A 200 -11.53 10.42 -6.94
CA ALA A 200 -10.80 10.32 -8.21
C ALA A 200 -9.93 11.56 -8.49
N PRO A 201 -10.47 12.80 -8.56
CA PRO A 201 -9.63 13.98 -8.75
C PRO A 201 -8.51 14.09 -7.71
N ALA A 202 -8.78 13.83 -6.44
CA ALA A 202 -7.77 13.87 -5.38
C ALA A 202 -6.61 12.87 -5.62
N ALA A 203 -6.90 11.65 -6.07
CA ALA A 203 -5.87 10.65 -6.40
C ALA A 203 -4.93 11.14 -7.52
N PHE A 204 -5.48 11.88 -8.49
CA PHE A 204 -4.76 12.52 -9.59
C PHE A 204 -4.18 13.90 -9.23
N GLY A 205 -4.07 14.24 -7.94
CA GLY A 205 -3.43 15.49 -7.48
C GLY A 205 -4.30 16.73 -7.66
N GLU A 206 -5.61 16.57 -7.85
CA GLU A 206 -6.58 17.64 -8.10
C GLU A 206 -7.65 17.71 -7.00
N PRO A 207 -7.29 17.82 -5.69
CA PRO A 207 -8.24 17.72 -4.57
C PRO A 207 -9.30 18.84 -4.53
N ASP A 208 -9.05 19.96 -5.21
CA ASP A 208 -9.98 21.10 -5.30
C ASP A 208 -10.96 20.99 -6.48
N THR A 209 -10.82 19.94 -7.30
CA THR A 209 -11.71 19.68 -8.43
C THR A 209 -13.00 19.02 -7.96
N GLY A 210 -14.13 19.52 -8.44
CA GLY A 210 -15.44 18.93 -8.13
C GLY A 210 -15.53 17.51 -8.68
N GLY A 211 -16.19 16.62 -7.95
CA GLY A 211 -16.32 15.20 -8.32
C GLY A 211 -17.33 14.93 -9.43
N TYR A 212 -17.48 15.77 -10.45
CA TYR A 212 -18.48 15.59 -11.52
C TYR A 212 -17.90 15.93 -12.90
N CYS A 213 -18.53 15.44 -13.97
CA CYS A 213 -18.10 15.68 -15.36
C CYS A 213 -16.60 15.45 -15.60
N TRP A 214 -16.06 14.33 -15.12
CA TRP A 214 -14.68 13.93 -15.32
C TRP A 214 -14.59 12.53 -15.91
N MET A 215 -13.47 12.23 -16.57
CA MET A 215 -13.15 10.87 -17.01
C MET A 215 -11.69 10.56 -16.73
N VAL A 216 -11.38 9.28 -16.59
CA VAL A 216 -10.02 8.77 -16.70
C VAL A 216 -9.94 7.84 -17.90
N HIS A 217 -8.96 8.09 -18.76
CA HIS A 217 -8.62 7.23 -19.89
C HIS A 217 -7.36 6.46 -19.58
N TYR A 218 -7.51 5.15 -19.44
CA TYR A 218 -6.43 4.20 -19.24
C TYR A 218 -6.03 3.55 -20.56
N LYS A 219 -4.72 3.44 -20.81
CA LYS A 219 -4.15 2.75 -21.97
C LYS A 219 -3.08 1.76 -21.53
N GLY A 220 -3.14 0.54 -22.04
CA GLY A 220 -2.20 -0.51 -21.71
C GLY A 220 -2.26 -1.67 -22.70
N GLN A 221 -1.58 -2.76 -22.35
CA GLN A 221 -1.57 -3.99 -23.11
C GLN A 221 -2.34 -5.06 -22.36
N LEU A 222 -3.09 -5.86 -23.11
CA LEU A 222 -3.78 -7.04 -22.62
C LEU A 222 -3.07 -8.26 -23.21
N VAL A 223 -2.44 -9.06 -22.37
CA VAL A 223 -1.72 -10.27 -22.78
C VAL A 223 -1.88 -11.34 -21.71
N HIS A 224 -1.74 -12.60 -22.09
CA HIS A 224 -1.70 -13.72 -21.16
C HIS A 224 -0.65 -14.73 -21.64
N SER A 225 0.11 -15.31 -20.70
CA SER A 225 1.19 -16.27 -20.98
C SER A 225 0.70 -17.58 -21.61
N LYS A 226 -0.60 -17.88 -21.46
CA LYS A 226 -1.30 -19.02 -22.04
C LYS A 226 -2.48 -18.55 -22.88
N GLY A 227 -2.92 -19.38 -23.82
CA GLY A 227 -4.16 -19.13 -24.55
C GLY A 227 -5.34 -19.10 -23.59
N ILE A 228 -6.21 -18.10 -23.72
CA ILE A 228 -7.36 -17.92 -22.84
C ILE A 228 -8.53 -17.30 -23.60
N THR A 229 -9.73 -17.85 -23.39
CA THR A 229 -11.00 -17.24 -23.81
C THR A 229 -11.74 -16.76 -22.58
N PHE A 230 -12.10 -15.49 -22.55
CA PHE A 230 -12.74 -14.86 -21.40
C PHE A 230 -13.64 -13.68 -21.85
N ARG A 231 -14.50 -13.19 -20.96
CA ARG A 231 -15.24 -11.95 -21.15
C ARG A 231 -15.26 -11.12 -19.87
N PHE A 232 -15.51 -9.83 -20.02
CA PHE A 232 -15.62 -8.93 -18.89
C PHE A 232 -17.04 -8.87 -18.35
N TRP A 233 -17.15 -8.75 -17.02
CA TRP A 233 -18.35 -8.26 -16.34
C TRP A 233 -18.03 -6.90 -15.74
N GLY A 234 -18.85 -5.90 -15.99
CA GLY A 234 -18.59 -4.53 -15.53
C GLY A 234 -19.77 -3.88 -14.85
N GLN A 235 -19.49 -2.91 -14.00
CA GLN A 235 -20.46 -1.95 -13.49
C GLN A 235 -19.75 -0.61 -13.29
N GLY A 236 -20.31 0.43 -13.88
CA GLY A 236 -19.88 1.81 -13.78
C GLY A 236 -21.03 2.67 -13.25
N ASP A 237 -20.69 3.55 -12.32
CA ASP A 237 -21.49 4.64 -11.79
C ASP A 237 -20.59 5.88 -11.85
N ASP A 238 -20.66 6.71 -12.89
CA ASP A 238 -21.60 6.62 -14.02
C ASP A 238 -21.10 5.82 -15.22
N LEU A 239 -19.78 5.74 -15.45
CA LEU A 239 -19.22 5.28 -16.72
C LEU A 239 -18.17 4.19 -16.56
N LEU A 240 -18.28 3.16 -17.41
CA LEU A 240 -17.25 2.14 -17.62
C LEU A 240 -17.35 1.63 -19.07
N VAL A 241 -16.32 1.89 -19.87
CA VAL A 241 -16.21 1.42 -21.27
C VAL A 241 -14.87 0.75 -21.50
N VAL A 242 -14.88 -0.44 -22.10
CA VAL A 242 -13.68 -1.22 -22.40
C VAL A 242 -13.56 -1.42 -23.91
N ARG A 243 -12.37 -1.14 -24.43
CA ARG A 243 -11.99 -1.37 -25.83
C ARG A 243 -10.77 -2.29 -25.87
N VAL A 244 -10.84 -3.35 -26.68
CA VAL A 244 -9.77 -4.33 -26.87
C VAL A 244 -9.53 -4.54 -28.37
N GLY A 245 -8.28 -4.51 -28.81
CA GLY A 245 -7.92 -4.75 -30.21
C GLY A 245 -8.63 -3.81 -31.18
N GLY A 246 -8.94 -2.59 -30.72
CA GLY A 246 -9.64 -1.58 -31.49
C GLY A 246 -11.17 -1.64 -31.45
N LYS A 247 -11.77 -2.67 -30.84
CA LYS A 247 -13.23 -2.88 -30.75
C LYS A 247 -13.74 -2.63 -29.34
N VAL A 248 -14.90 -1.98 -29.21
CA VAL A 248 -15.60 -1.87 -27.92
C VAL A 248 -16.19 -3.23 -27.58
N VAL A 249 -15.88 -3.75 -26.39
CA VAL A 249 -16.28 -5.09 -25.92
C VAL A 249 -17.18 -5.06 -24.68
N LEU A 250 -17.29 -3.89 -24.04
CA LEU A 250 -18.14 -3.67 -22.88
C LEU A 250 -18.47 -2.18 -22.74
N ILE A 251 -19.75 -1.87 -22.51
CA ILE A 251 -20.22 -0.60 -21.94
C ILE A 251 -21.12 -0.93 -20.76
N ALA A 252 -20.71 -0.52 -19.57
CA ALA A 252 -21.36 -0.86 -18.31
C ALA A 252 -21.77 0.39 -17.52
N ASN A 253 -22.33 1.39 -18.19
CA ASN A 253 -22.72 2.66 -17.57
C ASN A 253 -23.90 2.51 -16.60
N TRP A 254 -24.17 3.55 -15.82
CA TRP A 254 -25.31 3.60 -14.91
C TRP A 254 -26.63 3.49 -15.68
N SER A 255 -27.53 2.64 -15.18
CA SER A 255 -28.90 2.46 -15.70
C SER A 255 -29.91 2.87 -14.64
N GLY A 256 -30.36 4.13 -14.64
CA GLY A 256 -31.27 4.67 -13.64
C GLY A 256 -32.16 5.79 -14.17
N LYS A 257 -33.26 6.10 -13.48
CA LYS A 257 -34.30 7.06 -13.94
C LYS A 257 -33.79 8.49 -14.23
N TRP A 258 -32.68 8.90 -13.61
CA TRP A 258 -32.06 10.21 -13.82
C TRP A 258 -30.98 10.20 -14.91
N ASP A 259 -30.51 9.02 -15.34
CA ASP A 259 -29.40 8.86 -16.28
C ASP A 259 -29.68 7.83 -17.39
N GLN A 260 -30.95 7.64 -17.75
CA GLN A 260 -31.37 6.87 -18.94
C GLN A 260 -30.62 7.35 -20.20
N MET A 261 -30.21 8.63 -20.22
CA MET A 261 -29.49 9.26 -21.31
C MET A 261 -28.11 8.62 -21.56
N ALA A 262 -27.35 8.29 -20.52
CA ALA A 262 -26.05 7.66 -20.68
C ALA A 262 -26.17 6.28 -21.33
N GLU A 263 -27.07 5.43 -20.83
CA GLU A 263 -27.31 4.10 -21.41
C GLU A 263 -27.83 4.22 -22.85
N GLU A 264 -28.85 5.05 -23.11
CA GLU A 264 -29.43 5.25 -24.45
C GLU A 264 -28.42 5.75 -25.49
N TYR A 265 -27.56 6.71 -25.14
CA TYR A 265 -26.57 7.22 -26.08
C TYR A 265 -25.48 6.21 -26.42
N PHE A 266 -25.04 5.43 -25.44
CA PHE A 266 -23.98 4.46 -25.65
C PHE A 266 -24.50 3.14 -26.27
N MET A 267 -25.78 2.79 -26.10
CA MET A 267 -26.41 1.64 -26.78
C MET A 267 -26.31 1.72 -28.31
N GLN A 268 -26.19 2.93 -28.88
CA GLN A 268 -25.98 3.14 -30.31
C GLN A 268 -24.60 2.69 -30.80
N ILE A 269 -23.64 2.52 -29.89
CA ILE A 269 -22.26 2.12 -30.18
C ILE A 269 -22.07 0.63 -29.91
N TRP A 270 -22.55 0.15 -28.77
CA TRP A 270 -22.43 -1.24 -28.34
C TRP A 270 -23.58 -1.58 -27.38
N SER A 271 -24.09 -2.81 -27.47
CA SER A 271 -25.14 -3.32 -26.59
C SER A 271 -24.79 -4.74 -26.15
N PRO A 272 -25.11 -5.13 -24.90
CA PRO A 272 -24.80 -6.46 -24.39
C PRO A 272 -25.61 -7.53 -25.11
N SER A 273 -24.99 -8.67 -25.38
CA SER A 273 -25.62 -9.84 -26.01
C SER A 273 -26.06 -10.92 -25.01
N SER A 274 -25.46 -10.95 -23.81
CA SER A 274 -25.76 -11.95 -22.79
C SER A 274 -27.06 -11.66 -22.04
N ALA A 275 -27.88 -12.69 -21.83
CA ALA A 275 -29.10 -12.63 -21.03
C ALA A 275 -28.85 -12.41 -19.52
N ASP A 276 -27.61 -12.62 -19.06
CA ASP A 276 -27.23 -12.34 -17.66
C ASP A 276 -26.86 -10.87 -17.42
N SER A 277 -26.82 -10.04 -18.47
CA SER A 277 -26.65 -8.59 -18.30
C SER A 277 -27.79 -8.00 -17.51
N ARG A 278 -27.45 -7.10 -16.57
CA ARG A 278 -28.37 -6.44 -15.63
C ARG A 278 -29.17 -7.41 -14.76
N LYS A 279 -28.65 -8.61 -14.50
CA LYS A 279 -29.28 -9.62 -13.63
C LYS A 279 -28.85 -9.53 -12.18
N TYR A 280 -27.56 -9.31 -11.93
CA TYR A 280 -26.96 -9.36 -10.59
C TYR A 280 -26.29 -8.03 -10.21
N TYR A 281 -26.44 -7.63 -8.94
CA TYR A 281 -25.73 -6.48 -8.39
C TYR A 281 -24.23 -6.75 -8.28
N MET A 282 -23.45 -5.73 -8.61
CA MET A 282 -22.01 -5.62 -8.41
C MET A 282 -21.72 -4.17 -8.01
N GLY A 283 -21.24 -3.95 -6.79
CA GLY A 283 -21.15 -2.60 -6.23
C GLY A 283 -22.55 -2.02 -5.99
N ASN A 284 -22.80 -0.82 -6.50
CA ASN A 284 -24.03 -0.08 -6.23
C ASN A 284 -25.13 -0.23 -7.31
N ASN A 285 -24.89 -1.03 -8.36
CA ASN A 285 -25.90 -1.32 -9.38
C ASN A 285 -25.68 -2.69 -10.01
N ARG A 286 -26.45 -3.01 -11.05
CA ARG A 286 -26.41 -4.28 -11.75
C ARG A 286 -25.33 -4.30 -12.82
N SER A 287 -24.57 -5.39 -12.83
CA SER A 287 -23.49 -5.66 -13.77
C SER A 287 -23.98 -5.84 -15.21
N VAL A 288 -23.11 -5.54 -16.17
CA VAL A 288 -23.27 -5.79 -17.61
C VAL A 288 -22.23 -6.80 -18.05
N VAL A 289 -22.63 -7.72 -18.93
CA VAL A 289 -21.76 -8.77 -19.44
C VAL A 289 -21.29 -8.40 -20.85
N GLY A 290 -19.97 -8.40 -21.03
CA GLY A 290 -19.30 -8.03 -22.28
C GLY A 290 -19.18 -9.19 -23.28
N ASP A 291 -18.52 -8.89 -24.39
CA ASP A 291 -18.25 -9.85 -25.46
C ASP A 291 -17.10 -10.80 -25.09
N TRP A 292 -17.12 -12.01 -25.66
CA TRP A 292 -16.02 -12.96 -25.56
C TRP A 292 -14.78 -12.49 -26.32
N ILE A 293 -13.62 -12.68 -25.70
CA ILE A 293 -12.30 -12.29 -26.17
C ILE A 293 -11.40 -13.53 -26.07
N THR A 294 -10.68 -13.83 -27.15
CA THR A 294 -9.64 -14.87 -27.16
C THR A 294 -8.27 -14.20 -27.29
N LEU A 295 -7.38 -14.54 -26.37
CA LEU A 295 -5.97 -14.17 -26.43
C LEU A 295 -5.14 -15.38 -26.81
N GLU A 296 -4.32 -15.22 -27.84
CA GLU A 296 -3.26 -16.17 -28.16
C GLU A 296 -2.12 -16.04 -27.14
N PRO A 297 -1.44 -17.15 -26.78
CA PRO A 297 -0.34 -17.12 -25.82
C PRO A 297 0.73 -16.10 -26.17
N GLY A 298 0.99 -15.14 -25.27
CA GLY A 298 2.03 -14.12 -25.42
C GLY A 298 1.78 -13.06 -26.50
N VAL A 299 0.63 -13.08 -27.18
CA VAL A 299 0.27 -12.06 -28.17
C VAL A 299 -0.51 -10.95 -27.45
N SER A 300 0.08 -9.76 -27.38
CA SER A 300 -0.57 -8.61 -26.75
C SER A 300 -1.61 -7.97 -27.69
N LEU A 301 -2.72 -7.52 -27.10
CA LEU A 301 -3.69 -6.64 -27.72
C LEU A 301 -3.68 -5.28 -27.01
N ASP A 302 -3.85 -4.20 -27.77
CA ASP A 302 -4.13 -2.90 -27.17
C ASP A 302 -5.44 -2.96 -26.39
N MET A 303 -5.43 -2.48 -25.14
CA MET A 303 -6.62 -2.32 -24.34
C MET A 303 -6.71 -0.90 -23.78
N GLU A 304 -7.90 -0.33 -23.86
CA GLU A 304 -8.23 0.97 -23.32
C GLU A 304 -9.46 0.87 -22.42
N VAL A 305 -9.42 1.55 -21.28
CA VAL A 305 -10.54 1.61 -20.34
C VAL A 305 -10.87 3.06 -20.06
N MET A 306 -12.14 3.43 -20.20
CA MET A 306 -12.65 4.73 -19.83
C MET A 306 -13.58 4.56 -18.64
N ILE A 307 -13.28 5.26 -17.56
CA ILE A 307 -14.16 5.37 -16.40
C ILE A 307 -14.48 6.84 -16.18
N GLY A 308 -15.61 7.17 -15.57
CA GLY A 308 -15.96 8.57 -15.39
C GLY A 308 -17.25 8.79 -14.64
N GLU A 309 -17.45 10.04 -14.27
CA GLU A 309 -18.56 10.50 -13.45
C GLU A 309 -19.24 11.69 -14.11
N VAL A 310 -20.56 11.70 -14.12
CA VAL A 310 -21.38 12.71 -14.78
C VAL A 310 -21.90 13.72 -13.76
N GLY A 311 -22.70 13.26 -12.78
CA GLY A 311 -23.48 14.10 -11.87
C GLY A 311 -22.78 14.46 -10.55
N GLY A 312 -21.76 13.70 -10.17
CA GLY A 312 -21.14 13.67 -8.86
C GLY A 312 -21.98 12.93 -7.82
N GLY A 313 -21.35 12.65 -6.66
CA GLY A 313 -21.96 11.88 -5.58
C GLY A 313 -21.19 10.59 -5.27
N SER A 314 -21.94 9.49 -5.13
CA SER A 314 -21.38 8.13 -5.13
C SER A 314 -20.75 7.82 -6.50
N TYR A 315 -19.78 6.92 -6.50
CA TYR A 315 -19.05 6.51 -7.69
C TYR A 315 -18.64 5.05 -7.57
N CYS A 316 -18.70 4.32 -8.67
CA CYS A 316 -18.28 2.92 -8.73
C CYS A 316 -17.72 2.62 -10.13
N SER A 317 -16.68 1.78 -10.20
CA SER A 317 -16.20 1.25 -11.48
C SER A 317 -15.46 -0.05 -11.27
N MET A 318 -16.17 -1.15 -11.50
CA MET A 318 -15.69 -2.50 -11.19
C MET A 318 -15.66 -3.33 -12.47
N LEU A 319 -14.54 -4.01 -12.71
CA LEU A 319 -14.30 -4.89 -13.86
C LEU A 319 -13.84 -6.27 -13.37
N ALA A 320 -14.64 -7.28 -13.68
CA ALA A 320 -14.40 -8.68 -13.36
C ALA A 320 -14.26 -9.52 -14.63
N VAL A 321 -13.77 -10.75 -14.48
CA VAL A 321 -13.42 -11.65 -15.57
C VAL A 321 -14.13 -12.97 -15.40
N GLU A 322 -14.86 -13.37 -16.43
CA GLU A 322 -15.40 -14.72 -16.59
C GLU A 322 -14.58 -15.45 -17.65
N VAL A 323 -14.02 -16.60 -17.29
CA VAL A 323 -13.25 -17.47 -18.17
C VAL A 323 -14.16 -18.55 -18.71
N GLU A 324 -14.08 -18.80 -20.01
CA GLU A 324 -14.92 -19.80 -20.68
C GLU A 324 -14.74 -21.19 -20.07
N GLY A 325 -15.84 -21.85 -19.74
CA GLY A 325 -15.85 -23.21 -19.20
C GLY A 325 -15.44 -23.33 -17.72
N VAL A 326 -15.16 -22.22 -17.03
CA VAL A 326 -14.85 -22.24 -15.59
C VAL A 326 -16.14 -22.11 -14.77
N GLU A 327 -16.30 -22.99 -13.80
CA GLU A 327 -17.36 -22.87 -12.79
C GLU A 327 -16.90 -21.99 -11.63
N TYR A 328 -17.81 -21.13 -11.17
CA TYR A 328 -17.55 -20.18 -10.08
C TYR A 328 -18.47 -20.47 -8.90
N GLU A 329 -17.94 -20.25 -7.70
CA GLU A 329 -18.75 -20.22 -6.48
C GLU A 329 -19.91 -19.22 -6.64
N LYS A 330 -21.03 -19.54 -5.99
CA LYS A 330 -22.22 -18.71 -6.03
C LYS A 330 -22.23 -17.73 -4.87
N GLY A 331 -22.39 -16.46 -5.19
CA GLY A 331 -22.56 -15.39 -4.22
C GLY A 331 -23.96 -15.36 -3.62
N PRO A 332 -24.22 -14.41 -2.71
CA PRO A 332 -25.49 -14.30 -1.98
C PRO A 332 -26.72 -14.15 -2.88
N GLN A 333 -26.56 -13.60 -4.08
CA GLN A 333 -27.64 -13.42 -5.06
C GLN A 333 -27.80 -14.61 -6.02
N GLY A 334 -27.00 -15.68 -5.84
CA GLY A 334 -26.84 -16.74 -6.84
C GLY A 334 -26.02 -16.32 -8.07
N ASN A 335 -25.37 -15.15 -8.02
CA ASN A 335 -24.41 -14.67 -9.02
C ASN A 335 -23.12 -15.51 -8.97
N PRO A 336 -22.37 -15.64 -10.08
CA PRO A 336 -20.99 -16.13 -10.00
C PRO A 336 -20.12 -15.11 -9.24
N ILE A 337 -19.30 -15.57 -8.30
CA ILE A 337 -18.25 -14.75 -7.67
C ILE A 337 -17.05 -14.72 -8.61
N LEU A 338 -17.05 -13.74 -9.50
CA LEU A 338 -16.01 -13.62 -10.52
C LEU A 338 -14.73 -13.00 -9.96
N PRO A 339 -13.54 -13.43 -10.44
CA PRO A 339 -12.30 -12.74 -10.15
C PRO A 339 -12.27 -11.35 -10.78
N MET A 340 -11.68 -10.38 -10.08
CA MET A 340 -11.40 -9.07 -10.66
C MET A 340 -10.39 -9.16 -11.81
N PHE A 341 -10.50 -8.26 -12.79
CA PHE A 341 -9.45 -8.11 -13.79
C PHE A 341 -8.17 -7.58 -13.14
N LYS A 342 -7.03 -8.23 -13.42
CA LYS A 342 -5.71 -7.81 -12.95
C LYS A 342 -4.59 -8.20 -13.90
N THR A 343 -3.58 -7.35 -14.02
CA THR A 343 -2.36 -7.59 -14.82
C THR A 343 -1.14 -7.95 -13.97
N ALA A 344 -1.25 -7.85 -12.65
CA ALA A 344 -0.20 -8.23 -11.71
C ALA A 344 -0.81 -8.83 -10.43
N SER A 345 0.03 -9.51 -9.65
CA SER A 345 -0.30 -9.83 -8.26
C SER A 345 -0.52 -8.54 -7.46
N LEU A 346 -1.53 -8.53 -6.60
CA LEU A 346 -1.88 -7.34 -5.83
C LEU A 346 -1.00 -7.25 -4.58
N THR A 347 -0.60 -6.03 -4.23
CA THR A 347 -0.02 -5.74 -2.92
C THR A 347 -1.11 -5.78 -1.85
N HIS A 348 -0.73 -6.02 -0.60
CA HIS A 348 -1.67 -5.98 0.53
C HIS A 348 -2.38 -4.63 0.61
N ASP A 349 -1.65 -3.53 0.42
CA ASP A 349 -2.21 -2.17 0.50
C ASP A 349 -3.26 -1.88 -0.58
N LEU A 350 -3.10 -2.44 -1.79
CA LEU A 350 -4.13 -2.34 -2.82
C LEU A 350 -5.35 -3.17 -2.46
N ILE A 351 -5.16 -4.35 -1.87
CA ILE A 351 -6.27 -5.17 -1.36
C ILE A 351 -7.00 -4.43 -0.24
N ASP A 352 -6.30 -3.75 0.68
CA ASP A 352 -6.91 -2.88 1.69
C ASP A 352 -7.77 -1.79 1.04
N ALA A 353 -7.21 -1.08 0.06
CA ALA A 353 -7.90 0.00 -0.64
C ALA A 353 -9.20 -0.49 -1.30
N ILE A 354 -9.24 -1.74 -1.77
CA ILE A 354 -10.43 -2.38 -2.34
C ILE A 354 -11.38 -2.88 -1.24
N TYR A 355 -10.89 -3.71 -0.30
CA TYR A 355 -11.71 -4.33 0.75
C TYR A 355 -12.34 -3.33 1.70
N LYS A 356 -11.73 -2.17 1.86
CA LYS A 356 -12.30 -1.06 2.60
C LYS A 356 -13.72 -0.76 2.14
N ASP A 357 -14.02 -0.83 0.84
CA ASP A 357 -15.34 -0.43 0.34
C ASP A 357 -16.06 -1.55 -0.46
N LEU A 358 -15.44 -2.73 -0.59
CA LEU A 358 -16.00 -3.88 -1.31
C LEU A 358 -16.80 -4.84 -0.40
N VAL A 359 -18.08 -5.04 -0.71
CA VAL A 359 -18.96 -6.00 -0.04
C VAL A 359 -18.46 -7.44 -0.20
N PRO A 360 -18.41 -8.25 0.88
CA PRO A 360 -18.05 -9.67 0.81
C PRO A 360 -18.96 -10.48 -0.13
N GLY A 361 -18.35 -11.36 -0.93
CA GLY A 361 -19.09 -12.29 -1.79
C GLY A 361 -19.57 -11.71 -3.13
N GLU A 362 -19.30 -10.45 -3.45
CA GLU A 362 -19.61 -9.90 -4.78
C GLU A 362 -18.55 -10.26 -5.82
N ILE A 363 -17.28 -10.05 -5.47
CA ILE A 363 -16.12 -10.25 -6.34
C ILE A 363 -15.01 -10.95 -5.58
N CYS A 364 -14.29 -11.82 -6.28
CA CYS A 364 -13.05 -12.43 -5.78
C CYS A 364 -11.86 -11.53 -6.13
N VAL A 365 -11.18 -10.99 -5.13
CA VAL A 365 -10.03 -10.09 -5.32
C VAL A 365 -8.71 -10.87 -5.47
N THR A 366 -8.57 -11.97 -4.72
CA THR A 366 -7.29 -12.68 -4.58
C THR A 366 -7.04 -13.71 -5.68
N ASN A 367 -8.08 -14.30 -6.28
CA ASN A 367 -7.93 -15.41 -7.24
C ASN A 367 -8.13 -14.94 -8.69
N GLY A 368 -8.09 -15.88 -9.63
CA GLY A 368 -8.33 -15.64 -11.06
C GLY A 368 -7.07 -15.39 -11.90
N PRO A 369 -7.25 -15.23 -13.21
CA PRO A 369 -6.14 -15.02 -14.14
C PRO A 369 -5.39 -13.71 -13.87
N VAL A 370 -4.08 -13.72 -14.11
CA VAL A 370 -3.23 -12.53 -14.12
C VAL A 370 -2.82 -12.28 -15.57
N PHE A 371 -3.30 -11.19 -16.16
CA PHE A 371 -3.06 -10.84 -17.56
C PHE A 371 -1.66 -10.26 -17.75
N CYS A 372 -0.69 -11.16 -17.88
CA CYS A 372 0.72 -10.89 -18.12
C CYS A 372 1.34 -12.02 -18.97
N ASP A 373 2.49 -11.76 -19.60
CA ASP A 373 3.23 -12.70 -20.44
C ASP A 373 4.42 -13.36 -19.74
N TYR A 374 4.69 -12.99 -18.48
CA TYR A 374 5.72 -13.59 -17.63
C TYR A 374 5.14 -14.53 -16.59
N ASP A 375 6.00 -15.39 -16.04
CA ASP A 375 5.59 -16.37 -15.03
C ASP A 375 5.37 -15.69 -13.67
N THR A 376 4.14 -15.78 -13.16
CA THR A 376 3.74 -15.25 -11.85
C THR A 376 3.76 -16.32 -10.75
N SER A 377 4.03 -17.58 -11.09
CA SER A 377 4.00 -18.70 -10.12
C SER A 377 5.10 -18.65 -9.05
N GLY A 378 6.10 -17.78 -9.23
CA GLY A 378 7.15 -17.51 -8.24
C GLY A 378 6.94 -16.24 -7.40
N TRP A 379 5.92 -15.43 -7.69
CA TRP A 379 5.62 -14.20 -6.96
C TRP A 379 4.53 -14.45 -5.91
N GLU A 380 4.81 -15.37 -4.98
CA GLU A 380 4.17 -15.26 -3.67
C GLU A 380 4.57 -13.88 -3.14
N GLY A 381 3.59 -12.97 -3.02
CA GLY A 381 3.80 -11.62 -2.52
C GLY A 381 4.74 -11.66 -1.34
N THR A 382 5.76 -10.81 -1.39
CA THR A 382 6.88 -10.71 -0.45
C THR A 382 6.43 -11.19 0.92
N LYS A 383 6.74 -12.45 1.26
CA LYS A 383 6.72 -12.86 2.66
C LYS A 383 7.74 -11.95 3.29
N GLU A 384 7.26 -10.95 4.01
CA GLU A 384 8.07 -10.11 4.87
C GLU A 384 9.00 -11.06 5.60
N SER A 385 10.29 -10.99 5.26
CA SER A 385 11.28 -11.85 5.83
C SER A 385 11.32 -11.51 7.31
N ALA A 386 10.79 -12.41 8.13
CA ALA A 386 11.06 -12.41 9.55
C ALA A 386 12.58 -12.62 9.72
N GLY A 387 13.30 -11.55 10.03
CA GLY A 387 14.72 -11.59 10.36
C GLY A 387 15.29 -10.17 10.40
N ALA A 388 15.97 -9.70 11.44
CA ALA A 388 16.67 -10.42 12.49
C ALA A 388 16.08 -10.13 13.89
N GLY A 389 16.04 -11.15 14.74
CA GLY A 389 15.89 -10.94 16.17
C GLY A 389 17.03 -10.05 16.66
N LEU A 390 16.70 -8.85 17.09
CA LEU A 390 17.62 -8.03 17.86
C LEU A 390 17.91 -8.78 19.17
N PRO A 391 19.17 -8.75 19.66
CA PRO A 391 19.50 -9.41 20.91
C PRO A 391 18.60 -8.89 22.02
N GLU A 392 18.09 -9.81 22.84
CA GLU A 392 17.50 -9.43 24.12
C GLU A 392 18.49 -8.54 24.87
N PRO A 393 18.07 -7.40 25.43
CA PRO A 393 18.94 -6.59 26.25
C PRO A 393 19.29 -7.39 27.51
N VAL A 394 20.50 -7.97 27.51
CA VAL A 394 21.15 -8.45 28.72
C VAL A 394 21.60 -7.21 29.48
N LEU A 395 20.87 -6.89 30.55
CA LEU A 395 21.37 -6.40 31.84
C LEU A 395 20.16 -5.91 32.63
N SER A 396 19.52 -6.83 33.33
CA SER A 396 18.91 -6.48 34.60
C SER A 396 20.04 -5.94 35.48
N VAL A 397 20.03 -4.64 35.77
CA VAL A 397 20.82 -4.12 36.90
C VAL A 397 20.07 -4.56 38.14
N GLU A 398 20.19 -5.84 38.46
CA GLU A 398 19.94 -6.31 39.80
C GLU A 398 20.99 -5.65 40.71
N ASN A 399 20.56 -5.36 41.94
CA ASN A 399 21.43 -4.87 43.01
C ASN A 399 22.38 -5.99 43.48
N GLU A 400 23.13 -6.59 42.54
CA GLU A 400 24.13 -7.58 42.87
C GLU A 400 25.42 -6.88 43.33
N PRO A 401 26.12 -7.44 44.33
CA PRO A 401 27.42 -6.92 44.74
C PRO A 401 28.39 -6.93 43.55
N ARG A 402 29.09 -5.82 43.35
CA ARG A 402 30.12 -5.70 42.31
C ARG A 402 31.32 -4.91 42.79
N THR A 403 32.41 -5.02 42.03
CA THR A 403 33.58 -4.16 42.18
C THR A 403 33.28 -2.73 41.72
N TRP A 404 33.42 -1.76 42.62
CA TRP A 404 33.38 -0.33 42.35
C TRP A 404 34.81 0.23 42.38
N THR A 405 35.19 0.95 41.34
CA THR A 405 36.50 1.55 41.14
C THR A 405 36.44 3.06 41.35
N ARG A 406 37.34 3.57 42.17
CA ARG A 406 37.52 5.00 42.38
C ARG A 406 38.57 5.56 41.43
N MET A 407 38.49 6.87 41.17
CA MET A 407 39.47 7.59 40.35
C MET A 407 40.90 7.52 40.91
N ASP A 408 41.07 7.21 42.21
CA ASP A 408 42.38 6.98 42.84
C ASP A 408 42.89 5.53 42.69
N GLY A 409 42.21 4.70 41.88
CA GLY A 409 42.55 3.31 41.61
C GLY A 409 42.11 2.32 42.70
N LYS A 410 41.51 2.79 43.80
CA LYS A 410 41.01 1.90 44.85
C LYS A 410 39.71 1.24 44.44
N THR A 411 39.58 -0.04 44.71
CA THR A 411 38.37 -0.82 44.46
C THR A 411 37.64 -1.19 45.74
N MET A 412 36.34 -1.47 45.66
CA MET A 412 35.57 -2.07 46.74
C MET A 412 34.42 -2.92 46.21
N GLU A 413 34.19 -4.08 46.80
CA GLU A 413 32.99 -4.89 46.57
C GLU A 413 31.82 -4.33 47.37
N ALA A 414 30.74 -3.97 46.69
CA ALA A 414 29.52 -3.49 47.34
C ALA A 414 28.29 -3.56 46.43
N GLU A 415 27.12 -3.58 47.06
CA GLU A 415 25.82 -3.36 46.45
C GLU A 415 25.51 -1.85 46.40
N LEU A 416 24.95 -1.35 45.29
CA LEU A 416 24.42 0.01 45.22
C LEU A 416 23.06 0.07 45.93
N VAL A 417 22.99 0.77 47.07
CA VAL A 417 21.74 0.91 47.82
C VAL A 417 20.87 2.03 47.27
N THR A 418 21.46 3.21 47.10
CA THR A 418 20.76 4.42 46.62
C THR A 418 21.76 5.51 46.25
N VAL A 419 21.28 6.64 45.74
CA VAL A 419 22.09 7.83 45.49
C VAL A 419 21.39 9.03 46.10
N ILE A 420 22.09 9.75 46.99
CA ILE A 420 21.58 10.93 47.69
C ILE A 420 22.40 12.14 47.24
N GLY A 421 21.78 13.06 46.50
CA GLY A 421 22.48 14.17 45.84
C GLY A 421 23.48 13.64 44.81
N GLN A 422 24.74 14.06 44.90
CA GLN A 422 25.85 13.61 44.04
C GLN A 422 26.70 12.51 44.70
N LYS A 423 26.12 11.69 45.59
CA LYS A 423 26.83 10.62 46.31
C LYS A 423 26.11 9.28 46.19
N ALA A 424 26.82 8.25 45.74
CA ALA A 424 26.38 6.87 45.78
C ALA A 424 26.49 6.29 47.20
N VAL A 425 25.48 5.57 47.65
CA VAL A 425 25.48 4.83 48.91
C VAL A 425 25.73 3.36 48.57
N LEU A 426 26.92 2.88 48.88
CA LEU A 426 27.36 1.52 48.60
C LEU A 426 27.38 0.71 49.91
N LYS A 427 26.80 -0.49 49.92
CA LYS A 427 26.78 -1.41 51.07
C LYS A 427 27.69 -2.60 50.81
N SER A 428 28.73 -2.74 51.63
CA SER A 428 29.61 -3.92 51.58
C SER A 428 28.93 -5.15 52.18
N GLU A 429 29.52 -6.33 51.95
CA GLU A 429 29.04 -7.63 52.45
C GLU A 429 28.90 -7.66 53.99
N ASP A 430 29.74 -6.92 54.70
CA ASP A 430 29.69 -6.72 56.16
C ASP A 430 28.51 -5.84 56.64
N GLY A 431 27.66 -5.39 55.72
CA GLY A 431 26.51 -4.53 55.97
C GLY A 431 26.82 -3.04 56.13
N ARG A 432 28.10 -2.62 56.06
CA ARG A 432 28.48 -1.21 56.23
C ARG A 432 28.14 -0.39 54.98
N GLN A 433 27.47 0.75 55.17
CA GLN A 433 27.16 1.69 54.10
C GLN A 433 28.20 2.81 54.00
N ARG A 434 28.72 3.08 52.80
CA ARG A 434 29.63 4.19 52.50
C ARG A 434 29.00 5.14 51.49
N LYS A 435 29.14 6.45 51.73
CA LYS A 435 28.68 7.50 50.82
C LYS A 435 29.84 8.03 49.99
N ILE A 436 29.91 7.68 48.71
CA ILE A 436 31.00 8.06 47.81
C ILE A 436 30.50 9.10 46.82
N PRO A 437 31.13 10.30 46.71
CA PRO A 437 30.83 11.24 45.64
C PRO A 437 30.98 10.60 44.26
N LEU A 438 29.99 10.81 43.38
CA LEU A 438 29.99 10.21 42.02
C LEU A 438 31.26 10.57 41.25
N LEU A 439 31.73 11.81 41.37
CA LEU A 439 32.97 12.29 40.73
C LEU A 439 34.25 11.56 41.19
N GLN A 440 34.18 10.79 42.27
CA GLN A 440 35.30 9.97 42.76
C GLN A 440 35.24 8.53 42.23
N LEU A 441 34.18 8.15 41.53
CA LEU A 441 34.06 6.84 40.86
C LEU A 441 34.58 6.93 39.42
N SER A 442 35.01 5.80 38.89
CA SER A 442 35.37 5.62 37.48
C SER A 442 34.24 6.09 36.55
N ASP A 443 34.57 6.36 35.28
CA ASP A 443 33.56 6.73 34.28
C ASP A 443 32.56 5.58 34.09
N GLU A 444 33.03 4.34 34.06
CA GLU A 444 32.22 3.14 33.90
C GLU A 444 31.24 2.96 35.07
N ASP A 445 31.71 3.08 36.32
CA ASP A 445 30.84 2.91 37.48
C ASP A 445 29.84 4.06 37.64
N ARG A 446 30.22 5.27 37.22
CA ARG A 446 29.28 6.40 37.15
C ARG A 446 28.18 6.12 36.14
N GLU A 447 28.52 5.64 34.95
CA GLU A 447 27.55 5.27 33.92
C GLU A 447 26.57 4.23 34.42
N ILE A 448 27.03 3.19 35.12
CA ILE A 448 26.15 2.17 35.72
C ILE A 448 25.18 2.78 36.73
N ILE A 449 25.66 3.68 37.59
CA ILE A 449 24.79 4.36 38.57
C ILE A 449 23.77 5.25 37.88
N GLU A 450 24.17 5.98 36.83
CA GLU A 450 23.28 6.84 36.05
C GLU A 450 22.20 6.01 35.34
N LEU A 451 22.59 4.93 34.65
CA LEU A 451 21.68 4.00 33.96
C LEU A 451 20.75 3.23 34.93
N ALA A 452 21.20 2.94 36.14
CA ALA A 452 20.36 2.33 37.19
C ALA A 452 19.26 3.27 37.73
N ARG A 453 19.31 4.56 37.38
CA ARG A 453 18.37 5.58 37.86
C ARG A 453 17.72 6.32 36.69
N PRO A 454 16.88 5.63 35.91
CA PRO A 454 16.24 6.24 34.77
C PRO A 454 15.39 7.45 35.19
N PRO A 455 15.40 8.54 34.39
CA PRO A 455 14.55 9.69 34.63
C PRO A 455 13.08 9.33 34.45
N LYS A 456 12.22 10.01 35.21
CA LYS A 456 10.78 10.06 34.96
C LYS A 456 10.42 11.28 34.14
N PHE A 457 9.51 11.09 33.20
CA PHE A 457 9.03 12.13 32.30
C PHE A 457 7.55 12.43 32.50
N ASN A 458 7.19 13.71 32.36
CA ASN A 458 5.86 14.06 31.88
C ASN A 458 5.91 14.06 30.35
N MET A 459 5.13 13.20 29.71
CA MET A 459 5.12 13.02 28.26
C MET A 459 3.79 13.48 27.72
N ASP A 460 3.68 14.54 26.94
CA ASP A 460 2.41 14.99 26.37
C ASP A 460 2.30 14.64 24.88
N PHE A 461 1.11 14.20 24.49
CA PHE A 461 0.72 14.06 23.09
C PHE A 461 -0.11 15.28 22.66
N SER A 462 0.14 15.76 21.45
CA SER A 462 -0.69 16.78 20.82
C SER A 462 -1.01 16.44 19.38
N LYS A 463 -2.19 16.84 18.93
CA LYS A 463 -2.62 16.78 17.53
C LYS A 463 -3.13 18.15 17.11
N LYS A 464 -2.64 18.66 15.99
CA LYS A 464 -3.20 19.83 15.32
C LYS A 464 -3.94 19.36 14.09
N SER A 465 -5.13 19.90 13.84
CA SER A 465 -5.93 19.54 12.66
C SER A 465 -6.27 20.76 11.83
N SER A 466 -6.17 20.62 10.52
CA SER A 466 -6.82 21.50 9.55
C SER A 466 -7.86 20.70 8.77
N GLN A 467 -8.95 21.37 8.38
CA GLN A 467 -9.99 20.78 7.56
C GLN A 467 -9.94 21.35 6.15
N THR A 468 -10.03 20.47 5.16
CA THR A 468 -10.23 20.85 3.75
C THR A 468 -11.67 20.59 3.37
N ILE A 469 -12.32 21.56 2.74
CA ILE A 469 -13.70 21.46 2.26
C ILE A 469 -13.64 21.25 0.75
N GLY A 470 -14.06 20.07 0.30
CA GLY A 470 -14.12 19.77 -1.14
C GLY A 470 -15.18 20.58 -1.87
N LYS A 471 -15.00 20.76 -3.19
CA LYS A 471 -15.99 21.40 -4.05
C LYS A 471 -17.20 20.47 -4.25
N MET A 472 -18.39 20.95 -3.92
CA MET A 472 -19.64 20.21 -4.18
C MET A 472 -19.98 20.17 -5.66
N SER A 473 -20.65 19.09 -6.09
CA SER A 473 -21.33 19.09 -7.37
C SER A 473 -22.54 20.01 -7.30
N PRO A 474 -22.80 20.85 -8.31
CA PRO A 474 -24.05 21.59 -8.41
C PRO A 474 -25.24 20.69 -8.78
N PHE A 475 -25.00 19.43 -9.14
CA PHE A 475 -26.02 18.47 -9.57
C PHE A 475 -26.34 17.40 -8.53
N ASN A 476 -25.62 17.38 -7.40
CA ASN A 476 -25.85 16.45 -6.31
C ASN A 476 -25.79 17.18 -4.95
N THR A 477 -26.75 16.90 -4.07
CA THR A 477 -26.85 17.52 -2.74
C THR A 477 -26.03 16.82 -1.66
N GLN A 478 -25.43 15.66 -1.97
CA GLN A 478 -24.61 14.92 -1.02
C GLN A 478 -23.32 15.71 -0.69
N PRO A 479 -22.98 15.82 0.60
CA PRO A 479 -21.79 16.55 1.02
C PRO A 479 -20.51 15.87 0.51
N PRO A 480 -19.45 16.65 0.23
CA PRO A 480 -18.16 16.09 -0.14
C PRO A 480 -17.57 15.37 1.09
N PRO A 481 -16.60 14.46 0.89
CA PRO A 481 -15.86 13.87 2.00
C PRO A 481 -15.29 14.94 2.92
N LYS A 482 -15.38 14.69 4.23
CA LYS A 482 -14.66 15.46 5.22
C LYS A 482 -13.20 15.02 5.21
N VAL A 483 -12.30 15.97 4.93
CA VAL A 483 -10.86 15.74 4.91
C VAL A 483 -10.23 16.49 6.08
N LEU A 484 -9.52 15.76 6.94
CA LEU A 484 -8.79 16.29 8.08
C LEU A 484 -7.31 15.97 7.93
N ASP A 485 -6.47 16.99 7.89
CA ASP A 485 -5.02 16.83 7.91
C ASP A 485 -4.54 17.02 9.36
N TYR A 486 -3.97 15.98 9.94
CA TYR A 486 -3.45 15.97 11.31
C TYR A 486 -1.93 16.07 11.34
N VAL A 487 -1.38 16.94 12.18
CA VAL A 487 0.03 16.89 12.57
C VAL A 487 0.11 16.41 14.01
N PHE A 488 0.70 15.23 14.20
CA PHE A 488 0.91 14.62 15.50
C PHE A 488 2.26 15.02 16.08
N SER A 489 2.32 15.27 17.38
CA SER A 489 3.55 15.69 18.05
C SER A 489 3.63 15.14 19.47
N ALA A 490 4.84 14.82 19.89
CA ALA A 490 5.15 14.38 21.24
C ALA A 490 6.04 15.41 21.95
N LYS A 491 5.81 15.60 23.24
CA LYS A 491 6.63 16.43 24.12
C LYS A 491 7.01 15.63 25.35
N LEU A 492 8.26 15.70 25.75
CA LEU A 492 8.77 15.04 26.94
C LEU A 492 9.43 16.09 27.82
N LYS A 493 9.19 16.05 29.13
CA LYS A 493 9.87 16.90 30.11
C LYS A 493 10.22 16.09 31.34
N GLN A 494 11.49 16.02 31.69
CA GLN A 494 11.94 15.31 32.87
C GLN A 494 11.35 15.96 34.14
N THR A 495 10.68 15.15 34.97
CA THR A 495 10.11 15.57 36.26
C THR A 495 10.93 15.07 37.44
N SER A 496 11.59 13.92 37.29
CA SER A 496 12.50 13.39 38.31
C SER A 496 13.70 14.30 38.57
N ALA A 497 14.11 14.39 39.84
CA ALA A 497 15.36 15.03 40.23
C ALA A 497 16.56 14.17 39.82
N GLY A 498 17.63 14.81 39.35
CA GLY A 498 18.85 14.11 38.90
C GLY A 498 19.35 14.63 37.56
N ARG A 499 20.56 14.22 37.18
CA ARG A 499 21.06 14.33 35.80
C ARG A 499 21.00 12.94 35.20
N TYR A 500 20.77 12.86 33.89
CA TYR A 500 20.84 11.62 33.14
C TYR A 500 21.52 11.95 31.82
N ASN A 501 22.82 11.66 31.73
CA ASN A 501 23.66 12.15 30.64
C ASN A 501 23.77 11.15 29.49
N HIS A 502 22.76 10.29 29.34
CA HIS A 502 22.72 9.29 28.29
C HIS A 502 21.66 9.66 27.25
N GLU A 503 21.95 9.36 25.99
CA GLU A 503 21.01 9.54 24.91
C GLU A 503 19.79 8.64 25.12
N LEU A 504 18.61 9.23 24.93
CA LEU A 504 17.33 8.56 24.96
C LEU A 504 16.79 8.47 23.54
N HIS A 505 16.32 7.28 23.18
CA HIS A 505 15.53 7.03 21.99
C HIS A 505 14.05 7.14 22.34
N VAL A 506 13.31 7.94 21.56
CA VAL A 506 11.88 8.14 21.74
C VAL A 506 11.16 7.70 20.49
N GLU A 507 10.22 6.77 20.65
CA GLU A 507 9.29 6.36 19.61
C GLU A 507 7.91 6.92 19.90
N PHE A 508 7.23 7.37 18.86
CA PHE A 508 5.87 7.86 18.92
C PHE A 508 5.01 7.19 17.85
N TYR A 509 3.81 6.76 18.26
CA TYR A 509 2.82 6.13 17.40
C TYR A 509 1.48 6.87 17.54
N ALA A 510 0.87 7.23 16.42
CA ALA A 510 -0.51 7.70 16.36
C ALA A 510 -1.38 6.62 15.72
N ILE A 511 -2.50 6.29 16.38
CA ILE A 511 -3.39 5.21 15.97
C ILE A 511 -4.77 5.78 15.65
N GLY A 512 -5.34 5.33 14.54
CA GLY A 512 -6.69 5.62 14.13
C GLY A 512 -7.59 4.41 14.34
N SER A 513 -8.89 4.64 14.37
CA SER A 513 -9.92 3.61 14.37
C SER A 513 -10.83 3.79 13.17
N GLU A 514 -11.33 2.68 12.64
CA GLU A 514 -12.36 2.70 11.61
C GLU A 514 -13.65 3.35 12.13
N ILE A 515 -14.29 4.16 11.28
CA ILE A 515 -15.64 4.65 11.54
C ILE A 515 -16.58 3.51 11.15
N THR A 516 -17.34 2.99 12.12
CA THR A 516 -18.26 1.83 11.98
C THR A 516 -17.61 0.47 11.69
N GLY A 517 -16.28 0.37 11.82
CA GLY A 517 -15.53 -0.89 11.75
C GLY A 517 -14.86 -1.23 13.09
N ASP A 518 -14.22 -2.40 13.13
CA ASP A 518 -13.66 -2.99 14.35
C ASP A 518 -12.12 -2.95 14.39
N HIS A 519 -11.47 -2.42 13.34
CA HIS A 519 -10.00 -2.40 13.24
C HIS A 519 -9.40 -1.01 13.45
N TYR A 520 -8.10 -1.01 13.72
CA TYR A 520 -7.27 0.17 13.91
C TYR A 520 -6.33 0.39 12.74
N VAL A 521 -5.78 1.59 12.61
CA VAL A 521 -4.80 1.92 11.56
C VAL A 521 -3.61 2.64 12.19
N LEU A 522 -2.39 2.24 11.83
CA LEU A 522 -1.19 3.00 12.18
C LEU A 522 -1.15 4.28 11.34
N LEU A 523 -1.46 5.43 11.94
CA LEU A 523 -1.55 6.72 11.23
C LEU A 523 -0.20 7.40 11.05
N ASP A 524 0.63 7.32 12.08
CA ASP A 524 1.94 7.97 12.09
C ASP A 524 2.89 7.20 12.99
N ARG A 525 4.16 7.16 12.58
CA ARG A 525 5.27 6.60 13.35
C ARG A 525 6.42 7.58 13.26
N GLN A 526 6.90 8.01 14.41
CA GLN A 526 7.99 8.96 14.51
C GLN A 526 9.05 8.43 15.48
N GLU A 527 10.30 8.73 15.19
CA GLU A 527 11.43 8.41 16.06
C GLU A 527 12.29 9.65 16.27
N SER A 528 12.82 9.80 17.47
CA SER A 528 13.69 10.92 17.81
C SER A 528 14.68 10.54 18.90
N ARG A 529 15.76 11.31 19.02
CA ARG A 529 16.80 11.09 20.03
C ARG A 529 17.09 12.39 20.75
N PHE A 530 17.29 12.32 22.07
CA PHE A 530 17.73 13.47 22.86
C PHE A 530 18.42 13.03 24.15
N THR A 531 19.29 13.88 24.67
CA THR A 531 19.82 13.74 26.04
C THR A 531 19.19 14.84 26.91
N PRO A 532 18.60 14.55 28.07
CA PRO A 532 18.00 15.57 28.92
C PRO A 532 19.09 16.39 29.63
N THR A 533 19.38 17.59 29.11
CA THR A 533 20.42 18.47 29.64
C THR A 533 19.81 19.74 30.23
N ARG A 534 20.64 20.62 30.81
CA ARG A 534 20.13 21.92 31.29
C ARG A 534 19.78 22.85 30.13
N GLU A 535 20.53 22.74 29.04
CA GLU A 535 20.44 23.59 27.85
C GLU A 535 19.10 23.42 27.12
N ASN A 536 18.57 22.19 27.05
CA ASN A 536 17.23 21.92 26.51
C ASN A 536 16.13 21.93 27.59
N GLU A 537 16.43 22.47 28.77
CA GLU A 537 15.51 22.47 29.92
C GLU A 537 14.98 21.07 30.27
N ARG A 538 15.78 20.03 29.98
CA ARG A 538 15.43 18.61 30.11
C ARG A 538 14.13 18.25 29.41
N SER A 539 13.90 18.90 28.28
CA SER A 539 12.69 18.78 27.50
C SER A 539 13.00 18.47 26.05
N HIS A 540 12.09 17.78 25.38
CA HIS A 540 12.19 17.44 23.97
C HIS A 540 10.81 17.54 23.32
N VAL A 541 10.76 18.06 22.10
CA VAL A 541 9.52 18.18 21.32
C VAL A 541 9.83 17.83 19.86
N PHE A 542 9.01 16.99 19.26
CA PHE A 542 9.11 16.65 17.84
C PHE A 542 7.72 16.41 17.25
N SER A 543 7.63 16.55 15.93
CA SER A 543 6.39 16.48 15.17
C SER A 543 6.60 15.82 13.83
N GLY A 544 5.60 15.04 13.38
CA GLY A 544 5.61 14.35 12.11
C GLY A 544 5.13 15.22 10.94
N LYS A 545 4.98 14.56 9.78
CA LYS A 545 4.35 15.15 8.60
C LYS A 545 2.83 15.17 8.77
N PRO A 546 2.10 15.99 8.00
CA PRO A 546 0.65 15.93 7.98
C PRO A 546 0.13 14.55 7.52
N VAL A 547 -0.79 13.98 8.28
CA VAL A 547 -1.50 12.72 7.99
C VAL A 547 -2.94 13.04 7.63
N ARG A 548 -3.35 12.65 6.43
CA ARG A 548 -4.70 12.90 5.90
C ARG A 548 -5.66 11.79 6.29
N LEU A 549 -6.73 12.16 7.00
CA LEU A 549 -7.87 11.29 7.26
C LEU A 549 -9.07 11.77 6.45
N THR A 550 -9.78 10.83 5.84
CA THR A 550 -11.01 11.11 5.09
C THR A 550 -12.16 10.29 5.64
N SER A 551 -13.29 10.96 5.84
CA SER A 551 -14.55 10.34 6.23
C SER A 551 -15.70 10.86 5.38
N TYR A 552 -16.65 9.99 5.05
CA TYR A 552 -17.81 10.34 4.26
C TYR A 552 -18.95 9.38 4.58
N GLU A 553 -20.19 9.82 4.38
CA GLU A 553 -21.35 8.93 4.39
C GLU A 553 -21.47 8.27 3.03
N LEU A 554 -21.82 6.98 2.97
CA LEU A 554 -22.20 6.28 1.76
C LEU A 554 -23.38 5.35 2.12
N ASP A 555 -24.50 5.49 1.41
CA ASP A 555 -25.74 4.72 1.64
C ASP A 555 -26.20 4.68 3.11
N GLY A 556 -26.11 5.83 3.80
CA GLY A 556 -26.49 5.97 5.21
C GLY A 556 -25.46 5.43 6.22
N ILE A 557 -24.31 4.95 5.75
CA ILE A 557 -23.22 4.43 6.58
C ILE A 557 -22.05 5.41 6.56
N ASN A 558 -21.59 5.85 7.73
CA ASN A 558 -20.38 6.65 7.84
C ASN A 558 -19.14 5.78 7.66
N ARG A 559 -18.32 6.11 6.69
CA ARG A 559 -17.04 5.45 6.36
C ARG A 559 -15.88 6.38 6.67
N GLY A 560 -14.70 5.81 6.89
CA GLY A 560 -13.45 6.55 7.05
C GLY A 560 -12.68 6.15 8.29
N ILE A 561 -11.65 6.93 8.61
CA ILE A 561 -10.79 6.74 9.78
C ILE A 561 -10.86 7.99 10.65
N LYS A 562 -10.91 7.80 11.97
CA LYS A 562 -10.73 8.88 12.95
C LYS A 562 -9.51 8.59 13.81
N TYR A 563 -8.91 9.62 14.39
CA TYR A 563 -7.89 9.41 15.43
C TYR A 563 -8.51 8.75 16.66
N GLU A 564 -7.81 7.78 17.25
CA GLU A 564 -8.24 7.05 18.44
C GLU A 564 -7.26 7.21 19.61
N SER A 565 -6.00 6.82 19.41
CA SER A 565 -5.04 6.63 20.51
C SER A 565 -3.60 6.95 20.09
N SER A 566 -2.70 6.97 21.08
CA SER A 566 -1.27 7.21 20.88
C SER A 566 -0.42 6.44 21.88
N LEU A 567 0.83 6.18 21.51
CA LEU A 567 1.86 5.59 22.36
C LEU A 567 3.17 6.38 22.21
N ILE A 568 3.81 6.70 23.34
CA ILE A 568 5.17 7.22 23.44
C ILE A 568 6.00 6.21 24.23
N VAL A 569 7.13 5.77 23.70
CA VAL A 569 8.08 4.87 24.38
C VAL A 569 9.44 5.54 24.48
N VAL A 570 10.02 5.54 25.68
CA VAL A 570 11.38 6.07 25.93
C VAL A 570 12.29 4.91 26.27
N THR A 571 13.34 4.76 25.47
CA THR A 571 14.35 3.72 25.60
C THR A 571 15.71 4.36 25.84
N ASP A 572 16.52 3.81 26.73
CA ASP A 572 17.88 4.30 26.96
C ASP A 572 18.92 3.68 26.00
N SER A 573 20.19 4.03 26.20
CA SER A 573 21.32 3.53 25.39
C SER A 573 21.53 2.01 25.46
N ARG A 574 20.96 1.33 26.46
CA ARG A 574 21.01 -0.15 26.59
C ARG A 574 19.92 -0.85 25.77
N GLY A 575 18.99 -0.10 25.19
CA GLY A 575 17.79 -0.67 24.59
C GLY A 575 16.70 -1.02 25.61
N VAL A 576 16.83 -0.58 26.87
CA VAL A 576 15.85 -0.82 27.93
C VAL A 576 14.79 0.28 27.92
N VAL A 577 13.52 -0.10 27.95
CA VAL A 577 12.42 0.86 28.09
C VAL A 577 12.41 1.39 29.51
N ILE A 578 12.57 2.71 29.66
CA ILE A 578 12.69 3.38 30.96
C ILE A 578 11.42 4.14 31.37
N ASP A 579 10.62 4.55 30.39
CA ASP A 579 9.34 5.21 30.60
C ASP A 579 8.45 5.08 29.36
N HIS A 580 7.12 5.17 29.53
CA HIS A 580 6.18 5.22 28.41
C HIS A 580 4.89 5.95 28.82
N ARG A 581 4.16 6.47 27.82
CA ARG A 581 2.78 6.94 28.01
C ARG A 581 1.94 6.42 26.87
N THR A 582 0.79 5.85 27.19
CA THR A 582 -0.18 5.38 26.20
C THR A 582 -1.58 5.88 26.55
N SER A 583 -2.42 6.02 25.52
CA SER A 583 -3.86 6.18 25.71
C SER A 583 -4.58 4.84 25.91
N ASN A 584 -3.96 3.72 25.52
CA ASN A 584 -4.49 2.37 25.70
C ASN A 584 -3.36 1.34 25.93
N ASP A 585 -3.48 0.50 26.95
CA ASP A 585 -2.37 -0.32 27.45
C ASP A 585 -1.93 -1.42 26.45
N TRP A 586 -2.87 -1.95 25.66
CA TRP A 586 -2.59 -2.99 24.67
C TRP A 586 -1.55 -2.56 23.62
N LEU A 587 -1.43 -1.26 23.32
CA LEU A 587 -0.41 -0.75 22.41
C LEU A 587 1.00 -0.97 22.94
N PHE A 588 1.21 -0.76 24.25
CA PHE A 588 2.52 -0.94 24.86
C PHE A 588 2.86 -2.42 25.05
N GLU A 589 1.86 -3.22 25.45
CA GLU A 589 1.97 -4.68 25.58
C GLU A 589 2.37 -5.32 24.25
N ASN A 590 1.75 -4.89 23.15
CA ASN A 590 1.98 -5.42 21.80
C ASN A 590 2.94 -4.57 20.94
N ARG A 591 3.75 -3.68 21.55
CA ARG A 591 4.63 -2.74 20.83
C ARG A 591 5.62 -3.43 19.87
N GLY A 592 5.99 -4.68 20.15
CA GLY A 592 6.86 -5.47 19.28
C GLY A 592 6.23 -5.77 17.91
N ASN A 593 4.92 -6.00 17.88
CA ASN A 593 4.16 -6.15 16.64
C ASN A 593 3.96 -4.78 15.97
N LEU A 594 3.63 -3.75 16.75
CA LEU A 594 3.44 -2.38 16.26
C LEU A 594 4.67 -1.83 15.52
N ARG A 595 5.89 -2.09 16.03
CA ARG A 595 7.17 -1.72 15.38
C ARG A 595 7.38 -2.33 14.00
N ARG A 596 6.71 -3.44 13.69
CA ARG A 596 6.81 -4.12 12.39
C ARG A 596 5.78 -3.65 11.38
N LEU A 597 4.78 -2.89 11.80
CA LEU A 597 3.75 -2.38 10.90
C LEU A 597 4.25 -1.16 10.13
N SER A 598 3.89 -1.15 8.85
CA SER A 598 3.99 0.00 7.96
C SER A 598 2.90 1.02 8.30
N VAL A 599 3.20 2.32 8.20
CA VAL A 599 2.18 3.38 8.30
C VAL A 599 1.07 3.13 7.26
N GLY A 600 -0.18 3.37 7.61
CA GLY A 600 -1.36 3.06 6.79
C GLY A 600 -1.88 1.64 6.95
N SER A 601 -1.16 0.76 7.65
CA SER A 601 -1.60 -0.62 7.90
C SER A 601 -2.77 -0.70 8.87
N TYR A 602 -3.78 -1.50 8.50
CA TYR A 602 -4.85 -1.94 9.39
C TYR A 602 -4.36 -3.02 10.35
N MET A 603 -4.81 -2.97 11.61
CA MET A 603 -4.43 -3.89 12.66
C MET A 603 -5.56 -4.16 13.66
N ASP A 604 -5.48 -5.28 14.36
CA ASP A 604 -6.31 -5.58 15.53
C ASP A 604 -5.66 -5.08 16.84
N GLU A 605 -6.30 -5.33 17.99
CA GLU A 605 -5.78 -4.96 19.32
C GLU A 605 -4.48 -5.68 19.71
N THR A 606 -4.07 -6.72 18.97
CA THR A 606 -2.78 -7.38 19.15
C THR A 606 -1.66 -6.71 18.33
N CYS A 607 -1.96 -5.59 17.67
CA CYS A 607 -1.11 -4.91 16.70
C CYS A 607 -0.69 -5.85 15.54
N THR A 608 -1.52 -6.84 15.20
CA THR A 608 -1.27 -7.75 14.07
C THR A 608 -1.94 -7.22 12.82
N ARG A 609 -1.26 -7.28 11.67
CA ARG A 609 -1.79 -6.81 10.38
C ARG A 609 -3.08 -7.57 10.03
N VAL A 610 -4.15 -6.84 9.75
CA VAL A 610 -5.43 -7.37 9.24
C VAL A 610 -5.88 -6.55 8.02
N PHE A 611 -6.92 -7.03 7.34
CA PHE A 611 -7.64 -6.27 6.32
C PHE A 611 -8.68 -5.33 6.97
N PRO A 612 -9.09 -4.24 6.30
CA PRO A 612 -10.16 -3.36 6.80
C PRO A 612 -11.50 -4.09 6.98
N SER A 613 -12.35 -3.50 7.83
CA SER A 613 -13.72 -3.99 8.03
C SER A 613 -14.54 -3.80 6.75
N ARG A 614 -14.92 -4.91 6.12
CA ARG A 614 -15.69 -4.91 4.88
C ARG A 614 -17.15 -4.48 5.14
N PRO A 615 -17.76 -3.67 4.25
CA PRO A 615 -19.13 -3.22 4.43
C PRO A 615 -20.15 -4.36 4.29
N LYS A 616 -21.30 -4.20 4.94
CA LYS A 616 -22.49 -5.03 4.71
C LYS A 616 -23.32 -4.40 3.59
N THR A 617 -24.02 -5.22 2.81
CA THR A 617 -24.98 -4.75 1.81
C THR A 617 -26.40 -4.80 2.35
N ASN A 618 -27.20 -3.78 2.01
CA ASN A 618 -28.65 -3.73 2.25
C ASN A 618 -29.44 -3.69 0.92
N ILE A 619 -28.78 -3.90 -0.22
CA ILE A 619 -29.36 -3.69 -1.55
C ILE A 619 -30.15 -4.92 -2.02
N TYR A 620 -29.75 -6.13 -1.60
CA TYR A 620 -30.31 -7.40 -2.05
C TYR A 620 -30.37 -8.44 -0.94
#